data_AF-A0A5E3XCT4-F1
#
_entry.id   AF-A0A5E3XCT4-F1
#
_cell.length_a   1.000
_cell.length_b   1.000
_cell.length_c   1.000
_cell.angle_alpha   90.00
_cell.angle_beta   90.00
_cell.angle_gamma   90.00
#
_symmetry.space_group_name_H-M   'P 1'
#
loop_
_entity.id
_entity.type
_entity.pdbx_description
1 polymer ?
#
loop_
_entity_poly.entity_id
_entity_poly.type
_entity_poly.pdbx_seq_one_letter_code
_entity_poly.pdbx_strand_id
1 'polypeptide(L)'
;MQSIDQIAMDENGWIVTKAAYFEVLGEIHAAQGEPERAEQDFMSSLKISDELGLILGRANLFLRLGCLLYRDTESDIYDHAEQMLQTATSIYESIGARTGVAMCCRELGEMHLKLGHLSEAGDYLQSAMPLDSLEVPLNSVLLSNSLGNLYYLLGSYDEAQNQLNSAIEISSRIPYPLGHGEAFFCLGKVHRERGELQDALHCFRQAITKFRQAEDPLKADSVGSEMEKLIESLRAEEGYNSPVSTEGSMHSARSRLSSEASDDEASDDDGDHSEDNEQDVRARGDGEGANSVAESERSSTGEDAAGRVYRSE
;
A
#
# COMPACT_ATOMS: atom_id res chain seq x y z
N MET A 1 -40.73 -13.71 -28.86
CA MET A 1 -40.89 -12.29 -28.51
C MET A 1 -40.57 -12.21 -27.03
N GLN A 2 -39.34 -11.83 -26.66
CA GLN A 2 -39.00 -11.60 -25.26
C GLN A 2 -39.93 -10.51 -24.71
N SER A 3 -40.40 -10.65 -23.47
CA SER A 3 -41.21 -9.62 -22.83
C SER A 3 -40.40 -8.32 -22.71
N ILE A 4 -41.07 -7.17 -22.81
CA ILE A 4 -40.44 -5.84 -22.68
C ILE A 4 -39.62 -5.74 -21.38
N ASP A 5 -40.10 -6.35 -20.30
CA ASP A 5 -39.40 -6.41 -19.01
C ASP A 5 -38.08 -7.20 -19.08
N GLN A 6 -37.99 -8.23 -19.92
CA GLN A 6 -36.79 -9.05 -20.06
C GLN A 6 -35.73 -8.36 -20.93
N ILE A 7 -36.15 -7.59 -21.93
CA ILE A 7 -35.27 -6.73 -22.74
C ILE A 7 -34.74 -5.57 -21.88
N ALA A 8 -35.58 -4.95 -21.05
CA ALA A 8 -35.16 -3.90 -20.13
C ALA A 8 -34.17 -4.42 -19.06
N MET A 9 -34.32 -5.67 -18.59
CA MET A 9 -33.37 -6.32 -17.68
C MET A 9 -32.02 -6.60 -18.35
N ASP A 10 -32.01 -7.03 -19.61
CA ASP A 10 -30.79 -7.27 -20.38
C ASP A 10 -30.07 -5.96 -20.75
N GLU A 11 -30.82 -4.91 -21.10
CA GLU A 11 -30.27 -3.57 -21.35
C GLU A 11 -29.68 -2.95 -20.08
N ASN A 12 -30.39 -3.01 -18.95
CA ASN A 12 -29.86 -2.53 -17.67
C ASN A 12 -28.64 -3.32 -17.21
N GLY A 13 -28.60 -4.64 -17.46
CA GLY A 13 -27.44 -5.48 -17.17
C GLY A 13 -26.19 -5.05 -17.95
N TRP A 14 -26.35 -4.72 -19.23
CA TRP A 14 -25.25 -4.18 -20.04
C TRP A 14 -24.81 -2.79 -19.56
N ILE A 15 -25.75 -1.90 -19.21
CA ILE A 15 -25.43 -0.54 -18.74
C ILE A 15 -24.71 -0.58 -17.38
N VAL A 16 -25.14 -1.43 -16.44
CA VAL A 16 -24.44 -1.65 -15.15
C VAL A 16 -23.03 -2.17 -15.38
N THR A 17 -22.87 -3.14 -16.28
CA THR A 17 -21.54 -3.67 -16.64
C THR A 17 -20.66 -2.58 -17.25
N LYS A 18 -21.25 -1.67 -18.03
CA LYS A 18 -20.56 -0.53 -18.63
C LYS A 18 -20.10 0.49 -17.57
N ALA A 19 -20.90 0.75 -16.54
CA ALA A 19 -20.48 1.60 -15.41
C ALA A 19 -19.27 0.99 -14.68
N ALA A 20 -19.36 -0.29 -14.32
CA ALA A 20 -18.25 -1.01 -13.68
C ALA A 20 -16.99 -1.04 -14.56
N TYR A 21 -17.16 -1.18 -15.89
CA TYR A 21 -16.05 -1.11 -16.84
C TYR A 21 -15.32 0.23 -16.80
N PHE A 22 -16.05 1.35 -16.83
CA PHE A 22 -15.46 2.68 -16.71
C PHE A 22 -14.81 2.93 -15.35
N GLU A 23 -15.40 2.42 -14.27
CA GLU A 23 -14.79 2.48 -12.94
C GLU A 23 -13.42 1.79 -12.94
N VAL A 24 -13.34 0.57 -13.47
CA VAL A 24 -12.09 -0.19 -13.56
C VAL A 24 -11.08 0.49 -14.49
N LEU A 25 -11.51 1.03 -15.64
CA LEU A 25 -10.63 1.80 -16.51
C LEU A 25 -10.05 3.04 -15.80
N GLY A 26 -10.88 3.75 -15.04
CA GLY A 26 -10.44 4.89 -14.25
C GLY A 26 -9.36 4.51 -13.25
N GLU A 27 -9.51 3.38 -12.56
CA GLU A 27 -8.48 2.86 -11.64
C GLU A 27 -7.18 2.50 -12.37
N ILE A 28 -7.27 1.90 -13.56
CA ILE A 28 -6.10 1.54 -14.38
C ILE A 28 -5.36 2.81 -14.86
N HIS A 29 -6.08 3.78 -15.43
CA HIS A 29 -5.46 5.03 -15.88
C HIS A 29 -4.85 5.81 -14.70
N ALA A 30 -5.51 5.80 -13.53
CA ALA A 30 -4.96 6.41 -12.32
C ALA A 30 -3.66 5.73 -11.86
N ALA A 31 -3.57 4.40 -11.99
CA ALA A 31 -2.36 3.64 -11.69
C ALA A 31 -1.24 3.86 -12.74
N GLN A 32 -1.60 4.18 -13.99
CA GLN A 32 -0.65 4.50 -15.06
C GLN A 32 -0.12 5.95 -15.01
N GLY A 33 -0.61 6.77 -14.08
CA GLY A 33 -0.24 8.18 -13.99
C GLY A 33 -0.90 9.04 -15.07
N GLU A 34 -2.11 8.66 -15.50
CA GLU A 34 -2.93 9.40 -16.47
C GLU A 34 -4.18 9.98 -15.78
N PRO A 35 -4.03 11.00 -14.91
CA PRO A 35 -5.11 11.48 -14.05
C PRO A 35 -6.29 12.05 -14.83
N GLU A 36 -6.07 12.74 -15.95
CA GLU A 36 -7.16 13.33 -16.75
C GLU A 36 -8.03 12.24 -17.39
N ARG A 37 -7.41 11.14 -17.82
CA ARG A 37 -8.14 9.99 -18.38
C ARG A 37 -8.89 9.23 -17.30
N ALA A 38 -8.27 9.08 -16.13
CA ALA A 38 -8.92 8.46 -14.98
C ALA A 38 -10.17 9.25 -14.55
N GLU A 39 -10.07 10.57 -14.46
CA GLU A 39 -11.19 11.45 -14.16
C GLU A 39 -12.31 11.31 -15.19
N GLN A 40 -11.97 11.30 -16.49
CA GLN A 40 -12.95 11.14 -17.57
C GLN A 40 -13.71 9.81 -17.46
N ASP A 41 -13.03 8.71 -17.15
CA ASP A 41 -13.65 7.41 -17.00
C ASP A 41 -14.53 7.35 -15.73
N PHE A 42 -14.06 7.86 -14.60
CA PHE A 42 -14.87 7.95 -13.39
C PHE A 42 -16.13 8.80 -13.60
N MET A 43 -16.01 9.93 -14.29
CA MET A 43 -17.16 10.79 -14.65
C MET A 43 -18.15 10.07 -15.58
N SER A 44 -17.64 9.25 -16.51
CA SER A 44 -18.48 8.42 -17.39
C SER A 44 -19.24 7.36 -16.60
N SER A 45 -18.60 6.71 -15.63
CA SER A 45 -19.26 5.78 -14.71
C SER A 45 -20.26 6.47 -13.79
N LEU A 46 -19.93 7.68 -13.32
CA LEU A 46 -20.78 8.45 -12.40
C LEU A 46 -22.09 8.85 -13.07
N LYS A 47 -22.02 9.31 -14.32
CA LYS A 47 -23.20 9.64 -15.12
C LYS A 47 -24.14 8.44 -15.27
N ILE A 48 -23.59 7.26 -15.56
CA ILE A 48 -24.39 6.03 -15.68
C ILE A 48 -25.00 5.66 -14.32
N SER A 49 -24.22 5.77 -13.25
CA SER A 49 -24.67 5.48 -11.89
C SER A 49 -25.77 6.44 -11.42
N ASP A 50 -25.73 7.71 -11.84
CA ASP A 50 -26.81 8.70 -11.63
C ASP A 50 -28.08 8.31 -12.38
N GLU A 51 -27.97 7.95 -13.67
CA GLU A 51 -29.11 7.54 -14.52
C GLU A 51 -29.81 6.29 -13.97
N LEU A 52 -29.04 5.34 -13.42
CA LEU A 52 -29.55 4.09 -12.86
C LEU A 52 -29.90 4.15 -11.37
N GLY A 53 -29.63 5.27 -10.70
CA GLY A 53 -29.87 5.41 -9.25
C GLY A 53 -29.00 4.50 -8.37
N LEU A 54 -27.78 4.18 -8.82
CA LEU A 54 -26.84 3.33 -8.08
C LEU A 54 -26.14 4.11 -6.96
N ILE A 55 -26.84 4.30 -5.83
CA ILE A 55 -26.37 5.16 -4.73
C ILE A 55 -24.98 4.77 -4.22
N LEU A 56 -24.72 3.47 -4.01
CA LEU A 56 -23.41 2.99 -3.55
C LEU A 56 -22.31 3.22 -4.60
N GLY A 57 -22.60 2.97 -5.88
CA GLY A 57 -21.66 3.22 -6.98
C GLY A 57 -21.27 4.70 -7.07
N ARG A 58 -22.23 5.60 -6.89
CA ARG A 58 -21.96 7.06 -6.83
C ARG A 58 -21.01 7.41 -5.68
N ALA A 59 -21.25 6.87 -4.47
CA ALA A 59 -20.39 7.12 -3.32
C ALA A 59 -18.95 6.65 -3.56
N ASN A 60 -18.79 5.44 -4.13
CA ASN A 60 -17.48 4.91 -4.51
C ASN A 60 -16.77 5.82 -5.50
N LEU A 61 -17.47 6.28 -6.54
CA LEU A 61 -16.90 7.13 -7.59
C LEU A 61 -16.49 8.51 -7.07
N PHE A 62 -17.29 9.12 -6.20
CA PHE A 62 -16.90 10.36 -5.52
C PHE A 62 -15.66 10.17 -4.64
N LEU A 63 -15.57 9.05 -3.91
CA LEU A 63 -14.38 8.70 -3.14
C LEU A 63 -13.15 8.56 -4.06
N ARG A 64 -13.28 7.85 -5.20
CA ARG A 64 -12.19 7.66 -6.16
C ARG A 64 -11.74 8.98 -6.80
N LEU A 65 -12.68 9.83 -7.21
CA LEU A 65 -12.40 11.16 -7.75
C LEU A 65 -11.68 12.03 -6.72
N GLY A 66 -12.15 12.05 -5.47
CA GLY A 66 -11.46 12.74 -4.37
C GLY A 66 -10.01 12.28 -4.23
N CYS A 67 -9.77 10.97 -4.14
CA CYS A 67 -8.43 10.37 -4.05
C CYS A 67 -7.52 10.61 -5.26
N LEU A 68 -8.11 10.89 -6.43
CA LEU A 68 -7.36 11.21 -7.63
C LEU A 68 -6.89 12.67 -7.59
N LEU A 69 -7.77 13.58 -7.20
CA LEU A 69 -7.58 15.03 -7.25
C LEU A 69 -6.47 15.56 -6.33
N TYR A 70 -6.33 15.05 -5.09
CA TYR A 70 -5.24 15.49 -4.19
C TYR A 70 -3.95 14.66 -4.31
N ARG A 71 -3.88 13.73 -5.27
CA ARG A 71 -2.68 12.94 -5.51
C ARG A 71 -1.56 13.79 -6.10
N ASP A 72 -1.92 14.73 -6.98
CA ASP A 72 -1.01 15.70 -7.56
C ASP A 72 -1.01 17.02 -6.79
N THR A 73 0.19 17.57 -6.61
CA THR A 73 0.58 18.58 -5.60
C THR A 73 0.10 20.01 -5.88
N GLU A 74 -0.98 20.23 -6.63
CA GLU A 74 -1.49 21.58 -6.89
C GLU A 74 -2.54 22.01 -5.86
N SER A 75 -2.24 23.07 -5.12
CA SER A 75 -3.06 23.58 -4.00
C SER A 75 -4.51 23.91 -4.39
N ASP A 76 -4.76 24.31 -5.64
CA ASP A 76 -6.08 24.77 -6.09
C ASP A 76 -7.08 23.61 -6.30
N ILE A 77 -6.59 22.36 -6.33
CA ILE A 77 -7.40 21.16 -6.58
C ILE A 77 -7.89 20.52 -5.27
N TYR A 78 -7.31 20.89 -4.13
CA TYR A 78 -7.66 20.32 -2.82
C TYR A 78 -9.09 20.63 -2.38
N ASP A 79 -9.59 21.84 -2.65
CA ASP A 79 -10.99 22.20 -2.34
C ASP A 79 -11.97 21.31 -3.11
N HIS A 80 -11.65 20.98 -4.36
CA HIS A 80 -12.45 20.08 -5.17
C HIS A 80 -12.37 18.64 -4.65
N ALA A 81 -11.18 18.18 -4.28
CA ALA A 81 -10.99 16.86 -3.68
C ALA A 81 -11.78 16.70 -2.37
N GLU A 82 -11.72 17.70 -1.50
CA GLU A 82 -12.46 17.73 -0.23
C GLU A 82 -13.97 17.65 -0.48
N GLN A 83 -14.50 18.44 -1.43
CA GLN A 83 -15.92 18.40 -1.80
C GLN A 83 -16.35 17.02 -2.29
N MET A 84 -15.54 16.34 -3.11
CA MET A 84 -15.84 14.98 -3.58
C MET A 84 -15.86 13.99 -2.41
N LEU A 85 -14.89 14.06 -1.51
CA LEU A 85 -14.82 13.18 -0.33
C LEU A 85 -15.97 13.45 0.67
N GLN A 86 -16.34 14.71 0.91
CA GLN A 86 -17.48 15.07 1.75
C GLN A 86 -18.82 14.63 1.14
N THR A 87 -18.94 14.70 -0.19
CA THR A 87 -20.11 14.18 -0.91
C THR A 87 -20.22 12.67 -0.76
N ALA A 88 -19.11 11.93 -0.95
CA ALA A 88 -19.06 10.50 -0.71
C ALA A 88 -19.44 10.15 0.74
N THR A 89 -18.88 10.88 1.72
CA THR A 89 -19.19 10.73 3.14
C THR A 89 -20.69 10.85 3.40
N SER A 90 -21.31 11.92 2.91
CA SER A 90 -22.75 12.17 3.08
C SER A 90 -23.62 11.06 2.47
N ILE A 91 -23.21 10.54 1.31
CA ILE A 91 -23.93 9.44 0.66
C ILE A 91 -23.79 8.16 1.50
N TYR A 92 -22.57 7.80 1.93
CA TYR A 92 -22.35 6.62 2.77
C TYR A 92 -23.10 6.70 4.10
N GLU A 93 -23.14 7.86 4.74
CA GLU A 93 -23.95 8.10 5.94
C GLU A 93 -25.44 7.86 5.68
N SER A 94 -25.97 8.38 4.56
CA SER A 94 -27.39 8.24 4.21
C SER A 94 -27.83 6.79 4.01
N ILE A 95 -26.91 5.91 3.60
CA ILE A 95 -27.16 4.47 3.41
C ILE A 95 -26.65 3.61 4.58
N GLY A 96 -26.10 4.21 5.63
CA GLY A 96 -25.56 3.50 6.81
C GLY A 96 -24.28 2.70 6.56
N ALA A 97 -23.54 3.00 5.49
CA ALA A 97 -22.32 2.29 5.11
C ALA A 97 -21.10 2.78 5.90
N ARG A 98 -20.98 2.32 7.16
CA ARG A 98 -19.94 2.76 8.10
C ARG A 98 -18.51 2.61 7.57
N THR A 99 -18.20 1.51 6.89
CA THR A 99 -16.87 1.28 6.30
C THR A 99 -16.54 2.34 5.23
N GLY A 100 -17.53 2.74 4.42
CA GLY A 100 -17.35 3.81 3.43
C GLY A 100 -17.10 5.16 4.07
N VAL A 101 -17.82 5.49 5.15
CA VAL A 101 -17.57 6.70 5.96
C VAL A 101 -16.14 6.68 6.52
N ALA A 102 -15.70 5.56 7.09
CA ALA A 102 -14.34 5.40 7.62
C ALA A 102 -13.27 5.65 6.54
N MET A 103 -13.49 5.11 5.34
CA MET A 103 -12.60 5.32 4.19
C MET A 103 -12.53 6.81 3.81
N CYS A 104 -13.67 7.50 3.69
CA CYS A 104 -13.68 8.93 3.38
C CYS A 104 -12.97 9.77 4.45
N CYS A 105 -13.24 9.51 5.73
CA CYS A 105 -12.56 10.19 6.83
C CYS A 105 -11.04 9.95 6.80
N ARG A 106 -10.59 8.72 6.49
CA ARG A 106 -9.16 8.43 6.33
C ARG A 106 -8.54 9.25 5.20
N GLU A 107 -9.17 9.29 4.03
CA GLU A 107 -8.63 10.01 2.87
C GLU A 107 -8.66 11.53 3.07
N LEU A 108 -9.68 12.08 3.74
CA LEU A 108 -9.69 13.48 4.19
C LEU A 108 -8.52 13.75 5.15
N GLY A 109 -8.30 12.86 6.12
CA GLY A 109 -7.16 12.96 7.03
C GLY A 109 -5.81 12.97 6.30
N GLU A 110 -5.62 12.06 5.35
CA GLU A 110 -4.41 11.97 4.53
C GLU A 110 -4.18 13.22 3.66
N MET A 111 -5.27 13.77 3.10
CA MET A 111 -5.25 15.04 2.36
C MET A 111 -4.78 16.19 3.26
N HIS A 112 -5.33 16.31 4.48
CA HIS A 112 -4.91 17.34 5.44
C HIS A 112 -3.47 17.14 5.93
N LEU A 113 -2.99 15.89 6.05
CA LEU A 113 -1.57 15.61 6.34
C LEU A 113 -0.65 16.15 5.24
N LYS A 114 -1.01 15.97 3.97
CA LYS A 114 -0.25 16.52 2.83
C LYS A 114 -0.21 18.05 2.83
N LEU A 115 -1.29 18.69 3.24
CA LEU A 115 -1.38 20.15 3.39
C LEU A 115 -0.69 20.68 4.66
N GLY A 116 -0.27 19.81 5.59
CA GLY A 116 0.30 20.20 6.88
C GLY A 116 -0.74 20.67 7.91
N HIS A 117 -2.03 20.48 7.64
CA HIS A 117 -3.14 20.78 8.54
C HIS A 117 -3.31 19.64 9.58
N LEU A 118 -2.35 19.53 10.50
CA LEU A 118 -2.24 18.38 11.40
C LEU A 118 -3.43 18.23 12.37
N SER A 119 -4.07 19.34 12.77
CA SER A 119 -5.22 19.29 13.68
C SER A 119 -6.43 18.65 13.00
N GLU A 120 -6.77 19.16 11.82
CA GLU A 120 -7.87 18.68 10.98
C GLU A 120 -7.63 17.22 10.55
N ALA A 121 -6.38 16.90 10.19
CA ALA A 121 -6.00 15.52 9.93
C ALA A 121 -6.28 14.59 11.12
N GLY A 122 -5.96 15.04 12.33
CA GLY A 122 -6.24 14.32 13.57
C GLY A 122 -7.73 14.08 13.79
N ASP A 123 -8.56 15.10 13.63
CA ASP A 123 -10.01 14.99 13.81
C ASP A 123 -10.64 13.98 12.85
N TYR A 124 -10.23 14.01 11.57
CA TYR A 124 -10.71 13.07 10.56
C TYR A 124 -10.23 11.63 10.82
N LEU A 125 -8.93 11.44 11.10
CA LEU A 125 -8.38 10.10 11.35
C LEU A 125 -8.95 9.46 12.62
N GLN A 126 -9.16 10.24 13.69
CA GLN A 126 -9.80 9.76 14.91
C GLN A 126 -11.28 9.42 14.69
N SER A 127 -11.97 10.17 13.83
CA SER A 127 -13.37 9.87 13.45
C SER A 127 -13.48 8.58 12.65
N ALA A 128 -12.44 8.19 11.91
CA ALA A 128 -12.40 6.92 11.18
C ALA A 128 -12.22 5.70 12.12
N MET A 129 -11.53 5.85 13.25
CA MET A 129 -11.22 4.73 14.17
C MET A 129 -12.43 3.91 14.66
N PRO A 130 -13.51 4.50 15.20
CA PRO A 130 -14.68 3.73 15.66
C PRO A 130 -15.53 3.16 14.52
N LEU A 131 -15.25 3.59 13.28
CA LEU A 131 -15.93 3.14 12.07
C LEU A 131 -15.14 2.07 11.33
N ASP A 132 -13.84 1.98 11.61
CA ASP A 132 -12.98 0.93 11.11
C ASP A 132 -13.37 -0.42 11.73
N SER A 133 -14.06 -1.21 10.92
CA SER A 133 -14.39 -2.58 11.26
C SER A 133 -13.17 -3.46 11.00
N LEU A 134 -12.75 -4.25 11.99
CA LEU A 134 -11.76 -5.33 11.82
C LEU A 134 -12.12 -6.35 10.71
N GLU A 135 -13.34 -6.28 10.18
CA GLU A 135 -13.82 -7.04 9.03
C GLU A 135 -13.00 -6.78 7.74
N VAL A 136 -12.38 -5.60 7.60
CA VAL A 136 -11.52 -5.28 6.45
C VAL A 136 -10.12 -4.89 6.95
N PRO A 137 -9.23 -5.88 7.18
CA PRO A 137 -7.89 -5.64 7.77
C PRO A 137 -7.05 -4.62 6.99
N LEU A 138 -7.27 -4.50 5.68
CA LEU A 138 -6.61 -3.50 4.84
C LEU A 138 -6.91 -2.06 5.31
N ASN A 139 -8.15 -1.75 5.66
CA ASN A 139 -8.53 -0.41 6.10
C ASN A 139 -7.87 -0.06 7.43
N SER A 140 -7.78 -1.02 8.35
CA SER A 140 -7.06 -0.86 9.62
C SER A 140 -5.57 -0.60 9.43
N VAL A 141 -4.92 -1.30 8.49
CA VAL A 141 -3.50 -1.04 8.16
C VAL A 141 -3.32 0.39 7.67
N LEU A 142 -4.16 0.82 6.73
CA LEU A 142 -4.07 2.16 6.14
C LEU A 142 -4.32 3.24 7.20
N LEU A 143 -5.34 3.07 8.05
CA LEU A 143 -5.65 4.01 9.11
C LEU A 143 -4.53 4.09 10.15
N SER A 144 -4.00 2.96 10.60
CA SER A 144 -2.87 2.93 11.54
C SER A 144 -1.60 3.54 10.94
N ASN A 145 -1.36 3.39 9.64
CA ASN A 145 -0.26 4.08 8.95
C ASN A 145 -0.44 5.60 8.96
N SER A 146 -1.62 6.10 8.57
CA SER A 146 -1.91 7.54 8.57
C SER A 146 -1.84 8.14 9.97
N LEU A 147 -2.36 7.46 10.99
CA LEU A 147 -2.23 7.87 12.40
C LEU A 147 -0.76 7.83 12.87
N GLY A 148 0.00 6.81 12.49
CA GLY A 148 1.42 6.72 12.77
C GLY A 148 2.21 7.89 12.17
N ASN A 149 1.90 8.26 10.92
CA ASN A 149 2.50 9.41 10.27
C ASN A 149 2.08 10.74 10.92
N LEU A 150 0.81 10.89 11.29
CA LEU A 150 0.32 12.06 12.04
C LEU A 150 1.10 12.23 13.35
N TYR A 151 1.18 11.18 14.17
CA TYR A 151 1.89 11.25 15.45
C TYR A 151 3.38 11.51 15.27
N TYR A 152 4.00 10.96 14.23
CA TYR A 152 5.37 11.30 13.86
C TYR A 152 5.53 12.80 13.57
N LEU A 153 4.64 13.38 12.76
CA LEU A 153 4.66 14.82 12.43
C LEU A 153 4.38 15.72 13.65
N LEU A 154 3.60 15.23 14.61
CA LEU A 154 3.36 15.89 15.89
C LEU A 154 4.50 15.69 16.91
N GLY A 155 5.54 14.90 16.59
CA GLY A 155 6.64 14.57 17.51
C GLY A 155 6.25 13.59 18.64
N SER A 156 5.06 13.01 18.57
CA SER A 156 4.54 12.01 19.53
C SER A 156 5.03 10.62 19.13
N TYR A 157 6.33 10.39 19.31
CA TYR A 157 6.99 9.23 18.73
C TYR A 157 6.55 7.88 19.33
N ASP A 158 6.11 7.85 20.60
CA ASP A 158 5.65 6.61 21.24
C ASP A 158 4.32 6.16 20.67
N GLU A 159 3.39 7.11 20.50
CA GLU A 159 2.11 6.91 19.86
C GLU A 159 2.28 6.52 18.39
N ALA A 160 3.22 7.18 17.69
CA ALA A 160 3.57 6.83 16.31
C ALA A 160 4.03 5.37 16.20
N GLN A 161 4.98 4.97 17.04
CA GLN A 161 5.50 3.60 17.06
C GLN A 161 4.40 2.57 17.36
N ASN A 162 3.51 2.85 18.31
CA ASN A 162 2.41 1.95 18.64
C ASN A 162 1.46 1.72 17.44
N GLN A 163 1.08 2.80 16.75
CA GLN A 163 0.23 2.70 15.56
C GLN A 163 0.92 1.97 14.41
N LEU A 164 2.20 2.27 14.16
CA LEU A 164 2.97 1.64 13.08
C LEU A 164 3.22 0.15 13.35
N ASN A 165 3.47 -0.24 14.60
CA ASN A 165 3.58 -1.66 14.97
C ASN A 165 2.26 -2.40 14.79
N SER A 166 1.13 -1.78 15.15
CA SER A 166 -0.20 -2.33 14.87
C SER A 166 -0.41 -2.53 13.36
N ALA A 167 -0.04 -1.54 12.54
CA ALA A 167 -0.11 -1.66 11.09
C ALA A 167 0.76 -2.81 10.56
N ILE A 168 2.00 -2.97 11.05
CA ILE A 168 2.91 -4.07 10.69
C ILE A 168 2.31 -5.43 11.09
N GLU A 169 1.75 -5.55 12.29
CA GLU A 169 1.15 -6.80 12.76
C GLU A 169 -0.02 -7.21 11.87
N ILE A 170 -0.95 -6.30 11.59
CA ILE A 170 -2.13 -6.58 10.76
C ILE A 170 -1.69 -6.88 9.33
N SER A 171 -0.82 -6.05 8.76
CA SER A 171 -0.34 -6.22 7.38
C SER A 171 0.51 -7.47 7.18
N SER A 172 1.10 -8.05 8.24
CA SER A 172 1.78 -9.36 8.16
C SER A 172 0.84 -10.53 7.84
N ARG A 173 -0.47 -10.34 8.07
CA ARG A 173 -1.51 -11.37 7.88
C ARG A 173 -2.26 -11.22 6.55
N ILE A 174 -1.96 -10.19 5.75
CA ILE A 174 -2.60 -9.92 4.46
C ILE A 174 -1.56 -9.72 3.35
N PRO A 175 -1.87 -10.07 2.09
CA PRO A 175 -0.97 -9.86 0.96
C PRO A 175 -0.98 -8.39 0.50
N TYR A 176 -0.59 -7.48 1.38
CA TYR A 176 -0.51 -6.04 1.10
C TYR A 176 0.88 -5.47 1.42
N PRO A 177 1.89 -5.74 0.56
CA PRO A 177 3.26 -5.35 0.81
C PRO A 177 3.47 -3.83 0.81
N LEU A 178 2.63 -3.06 0.10
CA LEU A 178 2.74 -1.60 0.03
C LEU A 178 2.55 -0.94 1.40
N GLY A 179 1.42 -1.17 2.05
CA GLY A 179 1.15 -0.62 3.39
C GLY A 179 2.11 -1.14 4.45
N HIS A 180 2.61 -2.36 4.29
CA HIS A 180 3.64 -2.92 5.16
C HIS A 180 4.98 -2.17 5.00
N GLY A 181 5.35 -1.80 3.77
CA GLY A 181 6.53 -0.98 3.48
C GLY A 181 6.42 0.44 4.02
N GLU A 182 5.25 1.06 3.88
CA GLU A 182 4.96 2.39 4.43
C GLU A 182 5.07 2.43 5.95
N ALA A 183 4.54 1.41 6.63
CA ALA A 183 4.64 1.28 8.08
C ALA A 183 6.10 1.25 8.54
N PHE A 184 6.92 0.40 7.90
CA PHE A 184 8.36 0.33 8.19
C PHE A 184 9.10 1.60 7.86
N PHE A 185 8.75 2.28 6.76
CA PHE A 185 9.41 3.53 6.39
C PHE A 185 9.15 4.61 7.43
N CYS A 186 7.89 4.79 7.85
CA CYS A 186 7.55 5.73 8.91
C CYS A 186 8.20 5.35 10.24
N LEU A 187 8.26 4.05 10.57
CA LEU A 187 8.92 3.59 11.79
C LEU A 187 10.43 3.87 11.77
N GLY A 188 11.07 3.71 10.60
CA GLY A 188 12.47 4.09 10.40
C GLY A 188 12.71 5.59 10.61
N LYS A 189 11.78 6.45 10.17
CA LYS A 189 11.83 7.89 10.47
C LYS A 189 11.69 8.16 11.96
N VAL A 190 10.77 7.49 12.65
CA VAL A 190 10.60 7.61 14.12
C VAL A 190 11.89 7.24 14.85
N HIS A 191 12.48 6.08 14.56
CA HIS A 191 13.76 5.66 15.15
C HIS A 191 14.90 6.64 14.86
N ARG A 192 14.94 7.20 13.64
CA ARG A 192 15.94 8.21 13.27
C ARG A 192 15.83 9.47 14.15
N GLU A 193 14.63 10.01 14.35
CA GLU A 193 14.43 11.20 15.19
C GLU A 193 14.74 10.94 16.67
N ARG A 194 14.70 9.68 17.12
CA ARG A 194 15.11 9.26 18.46
C ARG A 194 16.61 9.00 18.62
N GLY A 195 17.38 9.03 17.52
CA GLY A 195 18.79 8.66 17.52
C GLY A 195 19.04 7.15 17.58
N GLU A 196 18.02 6.33 17.33
CA GLU A 196 18.09 4.87 17.29
C GLU A 196 18.52 4.42 15.88
N LEU A 197 19.72 4.82 15.48
CA LEU A 197 20.15 4.80 14.07
C LEU A 197 20.22 3.39 13.48
N GLN A 198 20.59 2.37 14.29
CA GLN A 198 20.62 0.98 13.82
C GLN A 198 19.22 0.42 13.55
N ASP A 199 18.25 0.74 14.41
CA ASP A 199 16.85 0.32 14.25
C ASP A 199 16.20 1.04 13.06
N ALA A 200 16.54 2.32 12.85
CA ALA A 200 16.15 3.06 11.66
C ALA A 200 16.66 2.38 10.36
N LEU A 201 17.94 2.00 10.30
CA LEU A 201 18.52 1.29 9.16
C LEU A 201 17.90 -0.11 8.95
N HIS A 202 17.50 -0.78 10.03
CA HIS A 202 16.77 -2.05 9.92
C HIS A 202 15.40 -1.82 9.28
N CYS A 203 14.64 -0.85 9.78
CA CYS A 203 13.32 -0.51 9.28
C CYS A 203 13.36 -0.06 7.81
N PHE A 204 14.31 0.78 7.41
CA PHE A 204 14.47 1.19 6.01
C PHE A 204 14.78 0.00 5.09
N ARG A 205 15.61 -0.96 5.53
CA ARG A 205 15.84 -2.19 4.75
C ARG A 205 14.57 -3.01 4.56
N GLN A 206 13.78 -3.18 5.62
CA GLN A 206 12.49 -3.88 5.53
C GLN A 206 11.54 -3.15 4.57
N ALA A 207 11.44 -1.81 4.67
CA ALA A 207 10.62 -1.00 3.78
C ALA A 207 11.02 -1.18 2.31
N ILE A 208 12.31 -1.13 1.98
CA ILE A 208 12.83 -1.34 0.61
C ILE A 208 12.43 -2.73 0.09
N THR A 209 12.62 -3.79 0.89
CA THR A 209 12.22 -5.14 0.50
C THR A 209 10.72 -5.22 0.20
N LYS A 210 9.90 -4.54 0.98
CA LYS A 210 8.45 -4.55 0.84
C LYS A 210 7.97 -3.74 -0.35
N PHE A 211 8.56 -2.58 -0.62
CA PHE A 211 8.27 -1.81 -1.84
C PHE A 211 8.67 -2.56 -3.11
N ARG A 212 9.79 -3.29 -3.09
CA ARG A 212 10.15 -4.18 -4.21
C ARG A 212 9.15 -5.33 -4.39
N GLN A 213 8.65 -5.92 -3.30
CA GLN A 213 7.57 -6.92 -3.36
C GLN A 213 6.24 -6.33 -3.86
N ALA A 214 6.02 -5.03 -3.65
CA ALA A 214 4.87 -4.29 -4.16
C ALA A 214 5.06 -3.80 -5.60
N GLU A 215 6.17 -4.16 -6.27
CA GLU A 215 6.51 -3.68 -7.62
C GLU A 215 6.58 -2.15 -7.74
N ASP A 216 6.92 -1.46 -6.64
CA ASP A 216 7.10 -0.01 -6.57
C ASP A 216 8.60 0.35 -6.37
N PRO A 217 9.40 0.35 -7.45
CA PRO A 217 10.82 0.68 -7.37
C PRO A 217 11.06 2.15 -6.99
N LEU A 218 10.14 3.05 -7.32
CA LEU A 218 10.28 4.48 -7.02
C LEU A 218 10.27 4.71 -5.50
N LYS A 219 9.32 4.10 -4.78
CA LYS A 219 9.33 4.14 -3.31
C LYS A 219 10.55 3.43 -2.73
N ALA A 220 10.95 2.28 -3.29
CA ALA A 220 12.14 1.57 -2.83
C ALA A 220 13.41 2.42 -2.95
N ASP A 221 13.61 3.11 -4.07
CA ASP A 221 14.77 3.97 -4.32
C ASP A 221 14.74 5.25 -3.47
N SER A 222 13.55 5.81 -3.24
CA SER A 222 13.34 6.94 -2.33
C SER A 222 13.77 6.58 -0.91
N VAL A 223 13.34 5.42 -0.38
CA VAL A 223 13.79 4.95 0.94
C VAL A 223 15.28 4.60 0.94
N GLY A 224 15.80 4.03 -0.15
CA GLY A 224 17.23 3.78 -0.32
C GLY A 224 18.06 5.04 -0.18
N SER A 225 17.63 6.14 -0.80
CA SER A 225 18.29 7.44 -0.72
C SER A 225 18.28 7.99 0.71
N GLU A 226 17.17 7.85 1.44
CA GLU A 226 17.10 8.26 2.86
C GLU A 226 18.00 7.41 3.75
N MET A 227 18.07 6.10 3.49
CA MET A 227 18.96 5.17 4.20
C MET A 227 20.43 5.51 3.94
N GLU A 228 20.81 5.85 2.71
CA GLU A 228 22.17 6.23 2.35
C GLU A 228 22.61 7.51 3.07
N LYS A 229 21.77 8.55 3.10
CA LYS A 229 22.02 9.78 3.87
C LYS A 229 22.29 9.48 5.35
N LEU A 230 21.54 8.55 5.94
CA LEU A 230 21.72 8.14 7.34
C LEU A 230 23.04 7.40 7.56
N ILE A 231 23.46 6.57 6.61
CA ILE A 231 24.76 5.88 6.66
C ILE A 231 25.91 6.89 6.54
N GLU A 232 25.77 7.89 5.68
CA GLU A 232 26.77 8.95 5.54
C GLU A 232 26.90 9.80 6.80
N SER A 233 25.79 10.17 7.45
CA SER A 233 25.84 10.91 8.71
C SER A 233 26.52 10.11 9.82
N LEU A 234 26.23 8.81 9.92
CA LEU A 234 26.89 7.90 10.86
C LEU A 234 28.41 7.82 10.62
N ARG A 235 28.84 7.66 9.37
CA ARG A 235 30.27 7.61 9.03
C ARG A 235 30.98 8.92 9.35
N ALA A 236 30.31 10.06 9.18
CA ALA A 236 30.86 11.37 9.52
C ALA A 236 31.05 11.51 11.04
N GLU A 237 30.10 11.03 11.85
CA GLU A 237 30.20 11.02 13.30
C GLU A 237 31.30 10.08 13.81
N GLU A 238 31.43 8.88 13.24
CA GLU A 238 32.51 7.93 13.57
C GLU A 238 33.89 8.45 13.15
N GLY A 239 33.97 9.11 11.98
CA GLY A 239 35.20 9.74 11.50
C GLY A 239 35.65 10.95 12.34
N TYR A 240 34.71 11.65 12.99
CA TYR A 240 35.01 12.76 13.91
C TYR A 240 35.37 12.27 15.32
N ASN A 241 34.83 11.12 15.75
CA ASN A 241 35.11 10.51 17.05
C ASN A 241 36.35 9.60 17.10
N SER A 242 37.03 9.38 15.98
CA SER A 242 38.39 8.83 16.00
C SER A 242 39.34 9.96 16.43
N PRO A 243 39.99 9.89 17.62
CA PRO A 243 40.98 10.90 17.96
C PRO A 243 42.08 10.84 16.89
N VAL A 244 42.31 11.97 16.25
CA VAL A 244 43.46 12.22 15.38
C VAL A 244 44.73 11.99 16.21
N SER A 245 45.17 10.75 16.33
CA SER A 245 46.53 10.38 16.66
C SER A 245 47.32 10.30 15.35
N THR A 246 47.41 11.42 14.62
CA THR A 246 48.39 11.59 13.54
C THR A 246 49.60 12.35 14.07
N GLU A 247 50.41 11.67 14.88
CA GLU A 247 51.85 11.79 14.79
C GLU A 247 52.43 10.38 14.73
N GLY A 248 52.90 9.99 13.53
CA GLY A 248 53.73 8.80 13.38
C GLY A 248 53.18 7.70 12.49
N SER A 249 52.90 7.98 11.21
CA SER A 249 53.13 7.01 10.10
C SER A 249 52.97 7.65 8.73
N MET A 250 53.88 8.58 8.42
CA MET A 250 54.23 8.95 7.05
C MET A 250 55.57 8.29 6.67
N HIS A 251 55.65 6.96 6.66
CA HIS A 251 56.75 6.23 6.01
C HIS A 251 56.38 4.76 5.79
N SER A 252 55.63 4.44 4.73
CA SER A 252 55.80 3.22 3.92
C SER A 252 54.62 3.02 2.96
N ALA A 253 54.56 3.80 1.88
CA ALA A 253 53.73 3.45 0.72
C ALA A 253 54.23 4.11 -0.57
N ARG A 254 55.55 4.09 -0.80
CA ARG A 254 56.14 4.48 -2.10
C ARG A 254 57.44 3.70 -2.33
N SER A 255 57.33 2.47 -2.83
CA SER A 255 58.24 1.91 -3.83
C SER A 255 57.82 0.49 -4.20
N ARG A 256 58.04 0.14 -5.48
CA ARG A 256 57.96 -1.19 -6.13
C ARG A 256 56.61 -1.46 -6.81
N LEU A 257 56.37 -0.96 -8.02
CA LEU A 257 57.01 -1.19 -9.34
C LEU A 257 56.10 -2.08 -10.19
N SER A 258 55.56 -1.48 -11.24
CA SER A 258 55.21 -2.16 -12.49
C SER A 258 56.49 -2.55 -13.21
N SER A 259 56.66 -3.84 -13.53
CA SER A 259 57.54 -4.48 -14.53
C SER A 259 57.56 -5.96 -14.13
N GLU A 260 57.14 -6.96 -14.89
CA GLU A 260 57.42 -7.29 -16.28
C GLU A 260 56.30 -8.17 -16.84
N ALA A 261 56.00 -7.96 -18.11
CA ALA A 261 55.34 -8.95 -18.95
C ALA A 261 56.41 -9.77 -19.67
N SER A 262 55.99 -10.97 -20.08
CA SER A 262 56.41 -11.74 -21.26
C SER A 262 57.34 -12.95 -21.06
N ASP A 263 56.80 -14.08 -21.52
CA ASP A 263 57.41 -15.09 -22.39
C ASP A 263 57.59 -16.54 -21.88
N ASP A 264 57.03 -17.42 -22.72
CA ASP A 264 57.48 -18.74 -23.18
C ASP A 264 57.01 -20.07 -22.54
N GLU A 265 56.10 -20.69 -23.31
CA GLU A 265 56.10 -22.04 -23.91
C GLU A 265 56.11 -23.33 -23.08
N ALA A 266 54.99 -24.06 -23.23
CA ALA A 266 54.83 -25.44 -23.70
C ALA A 266 55.83 -26.55 -23.33
N SER A 267 55.32 -27.65 -22.75
CA SER A 267 55.32 -28.99 -23.36
C SER A 267 54.61 -30.03 -22.48
N ASP A 268 53.70 -30.76 -23.12
CA ASP A 268 53.33 -32.19 -23.04
C ASP A 268 53.83 -33.03 -21.85
N ASP A 269 52.97 -33.89 -21.27
CA ASP A 269 52.95 -35.33 -21.57
C ASP A 269 52.12 -36.16 -20.55
N ASP A 270 51.15 -36.90 -21.09
CA ASP A 270 50.62 -38.26 -20.79
C ASP A 270 50.20 -38.81 -19.40
N GLY A 271 49.06 -39.56 -19.47
CA GLY A 271 48.74 -40.75 -18.67
C GLY A 271 47.49 -40.62 -17.77
N ASP A 272 46.25 -40.92 -18.19
CA ASP A 272 45.59 -42.23 -18.45
C ASP A 272 45.08 -42.99 -17.19
N HIS A 273 43.91 -43.63 -17.37
CA HIS A 273 43.09 -44.53 -16.54
C HIS A 273 41.88 -43.86 -15.84
N SER A 274 40.65 -43.92 -16.39
CA SER A 274 39.70 -45.07 -16.47
C SER A 274 39.26 -45.51 -15.05
N GLU A 275 37.99 -45.69 -14.68
CA GLU A 275 36.85 -46.37 -15.31
C GLU A 275 35.56 -46.05 -14.51
N ASP A 276 34.44 -45.96 -15.22
CA ASP A 276 33.10 -46.50 -14.96
C ASP A 276 32.51 -46.55 -13.53
N ASN A 277 31.32 -45.97 -13.37
CA ASN A 277 30.12 -46.78 -13.06
C ASN A 277 28.80 -46.00 -13.27
N GLU A 278 28.05 -46.34 -14.32
CA GLU A 278 26.60 -46.13 -14.42
C GLU A 278 25.88 -47.40 -13.93
N GLN A 279 24.96 -47.31 -12.96
CA GLN A 279 23.80 -48.21 -12.85
C GLN A 279 22.60 -47.51 -12.20
N ASP A 280 21.70 -47.02 -13.05
CA ASP A 280 20.28 -47.37 -13.18
C ASP A 280 19.56 -48.05 -11.98
N VAL A 281 18.50 -47.43 -11.43
CA VAL A 281 17.22 -48.10 -11.08
C VAL A 281 16.06 -47.10 -11.12
N ARG A 282 15.08 -47.40 -12.00
CA ARG A 282 13.70 -46.88 -12.01
C ARG A 282 12.78 -47.65 -11.05
N ALA A 283 11.86 -46.96 -10.38
CA ALA A 283 10.51 -47.43 -9.99
C ALA A 283 9.69 -46.22 -9.49
N ARG A 284 8.65 -45.72 -10.18
CA ARG A 284 7.24 -46.16 -10.23
C ARG A 284 6.55 -46.27 -8.87
N GLY A 285 5.43 -45.56 -8.71
CA GLY A 285 4.46 -45.78 -7.64
C GLY A 285 3.45 -44.64 -7.49
N ASP A 286 2.31 -44.81 -8.17
CA ASP A 286 1.11 -43.95 -8.16
C ASP A 286 0.45 -43.79 -6.78
N GLY A 287 -0.39 -42.76 -6.64
CA GLY A 287 -1.27 -42.58 -5.48
C GLY A 287 -2.28 -41.44 -5.65
N GLU A 288 -3.33 -41.70 -6.43
CA GLU A 288 -4.59 -40.95 -6.43
C GLU A 288 -5.25 -40.96 -5.03
N GLY A 289 -6.00 -39.91 -4.69
CA GLY A 289 -6.75 -39.86 -3.43
C GLY A 289 -7.65 -38.64 -3.32
N ALA A 290 -8.92 -38.80 -3.68
CA ALA A 290 -9.92 -37.76 -3.85
C ALA A 290 -10.65 -37.35 -2.53
N ASN A 291 -11.28 -36.16 -2.61
CA ASN A 291 -12.67 -35.88 -2.22
C ASN A 291 -13.07 -35.55 -0.76
N SER A 292 -13.71 -34.39 -0.58
CA SER A 292 -14.97 -34.08 0.16
C SER A 292 -14.96 -32.56 0.46
N VAL A 293 -15.82 -31.70 -0.07
CA VAL A 293 -17.31 -31.61 -0.08
C VAL A 293 -17.91 -31.76 1.31
N ALA A 294 -18.26 -30.61 1.90
CA ALA A 294 -19.30 -30.50 2.92
C ALA A 294 -20.00 -29.14 2.74
N GLU A 295 -21.09 -29.17 1.98
CA GLU A 295 -22.21 -28.24 2.12
C GLU A 295 -22.96 -28.57 3.42
N SER A 296 -23.40 -27.54 4.16
CA SER A 296 -24.58 -27.68 5.02
C SER A 296 -25.44 -26.43 4.89
N GLU A 297 -26.63 -26.64 4.36
CA GLU A 297 -27.69 -25.67 4.13
C GLU A 297 -28.34 -25.15 5.43
N ARG A 298 -28.80 -23.91 5.35
CA ARG A 298 -30.13 -23.36 5.75
C ARG A 298 -30.86 -23.99 6.95
N SER A 299 -31.37 -23.14 7.84
CA SER A 299 -32.81 -22.77 7.89
C SER A 299 -33.27 -22.19 9.24
N SER A 300 -34.21 -21.25 9.12
CA SER A 300 -35.35 -20.94 10.02
C SER A 300 -35.17 -19.77 11.01
N THR A 301 -35.80 -18.62 10.70
CA THR A 301 -37.07 -18.09 11.27
C THR A 301 -36.89 -17.55 12.68
N GLY A 302 -37.27 -16.34 13.07
CA GLY A 302 -38.14 -15.31 12.51
C GLY A 302 -38.64 -14.52 13.72
N GLU A 303 -38.89 -13.21 13.60
CA GLU A 303 -39.77 -12.49 14.50
C GLU A 303 -40.17 -11.14 13.90
N ASP A 304 -41.42 -11.11 13.42
CA ASP A 304 -42.22 -9.91 13.18
C ASP A 304 -42.63 -9.27 14.51
N ALA A 305 -42.54 -7.94 14.64
CA ALA A 305 -43.46 -7.15 15.47
C ALA A 305 -43.44 -5.65 15.14
N ALA A 306 -44.47 -5.23 14.38
CA ALA A 306 -45.36 -4.09 14.65
C ALA A 306 -44.80 -2.66 14.86
N GLY A 307 -45.04 -1.81 13.84
CA GLY A 307 -46.16 -0.86 13.88
C GLY A 307 -45.98 0.54 14.51
N ARG A 308 -46.10 1.59 13.66
CA ARG A 308 -46.78 2.90 13.85
C ARG A 308 -46.34 3.80 12.69
N VAL A 309 -47.12 4.03 11.64
CA VAL A 309 -48.27 4.95 11.53
C VAL A 309 -48.12 6.22 12.39
N TYR A 310 -47.73 7.33 11.75
CA TYR A 310 -48.40 8.62 11.93
C TYR A 310 -48.40 9.39 10.60
N ARG A 311 -49.62 9.79 10.22
CA ARG A 311 -49.97 10.77 9.18
C ARG A 311 -50.09 12.16 9.85
N SER A 312 -50.23 13.19 8.98
CA SER A 312 -50.54 14.62 9.17
C SER A 312 -49.37 15.45 9.74
N GLU A 313 -48.99 16.58 9.13
CA GLU A 313 -49.74 17.57 8.32
C GLU A 313 -49.03 17.95 7.01
#